data_AF-A0A962I8K4-F1
#
_entry.id   AF-A0A962I8K4-F1
#
_cell.length_a   1.000
_cell.length_b   1.000
_cell.length_c   1.000
_cell.angle_alpha   90.00
_cell.angle_beta   90.00
_cell.angle_gamma   90.00
#
_symmetry.space_group_name_H-M   'P 1'
#
loop_
_entity.id
_entity.type
_entity.pdbx_description
1 polymer ?
#
loop_
_entity_poly.entity_id
_entity_poly.type
_entity_poly.pdbx_seq_one_letter_code
_entity_poly.pdbx_strand_id
1 'polypeptide(L)'
;MTRLIDAEQLADGTPYYVMDYVEGLPLTRYVREQQLSLRDRVQLLIEVAKAVAYAHQALIVHRDLKPGNILVDTQGQPHLLDFGIAKPLAGQLAGQAVSQTITGQRFFSPQHAAPEQLLGDAITVGCDIYGLGTLLYEVLSGQPAIELKGLSAAEAETKILHELPETPSQRLARREGEGDPPREWSRQLKGELDAIVLTCLRKAPGERYRSVDDLIADLQAWLDGKPVQARGGHGWYRTRKFIGRHRWSVGAATAAAIALLASSVITYLQSIEAKAQRDAAEAALADAQQQRDRAQHVTQFLIDAFAAANPGGELGKDVKARDILERSATQLETELSDQPKLKAQLLATIAEAQLSLSLVPEALKNTRLAVVFGNESGDEDACFVWQKSLARAHLAERKLDDTLLALDNLSRCARNGDEELEYALLRCRYLNARGGGPELLDYASRSLRRDLPVFFGPLITWGRRVG
;
A
#
# COMPACT_ATOMS: atom_id res chain seq x y z
N MET A 1 48.51 30.53 -12.99
CA MET A 1 48.93 31.80 -12.38
C MET A 1 50.23 32.20 -13.03
N THR A 2 50.40 33.45 -13.42
CA THR A 2 51.68 33.96 -13.91
C THR A 2 52.64 34.21 -12.76
N ARG A 3 53.94 33.96 -12.98
CA ARG A 3 54.97 34.22 -11.98
C ARG A 3 55.52 35.64 -12.15
N LEU A 4 55.67 36.34 -11.02
CA LEU A 4 56.48 37.55 -10.93
C LEU A 4 57.96 37.17 -11.03
N ILE A 5 58.64 37.66 -12.06
CA ILE A 5 60.06 37.39 -12.33
C ILE A 5 60.94 38.42 -11.62
N ASP A 6 60.59 39.70 -11.76
CA ASP A 6 61.38 40.81 -11.21
C ASP A 6 60.51 42.05 -10.92
N ALA A 7 60.99 42.94 -10.06
CA ALA A 7 60.37 44.24 -9.78
C ALA A 7 61.45 45.28 -9.46
N GLU A 8 61.57 46.29 -10.33
CA GLU A 8 62.61 47.31 -10.28
C GLU A 8 62.04 48.71 -10.53
N GLN A 9 62.92 49.72 -10.60
CA GLN A 9 62.58 51.07 -11.02
C GLN A 9 63.37 51.42 -12.27
N LEU A 10 62.72 52.07 -13.24
CA LEU A 10 63.40 52.70 -14.36
C LEU A 10 64.28 53.85 -13.87
N ALA A 11 65.19 54.32 -14.72
CA ALA A 11 66.13 55.40 -14.38
C ALA A 11 65.44 56.73 -13.97
N ASP A 12 64.17 56.90 -14.33
CA ASP A 12 63.34 58.06 -13.97
C ASP A 12 62.54 57.86 -12.65
N GLY A 13 62.73 56.73 -11.97
CA GLY A 13 62.03 56.36 -10.74
C GLY A 13 60.68 55.67 -10.95
N THR A 14 60.26 55.43 -12.20
CA THR A 14 59.00 54.73 -12.48
C THR A 14 59.13 53.26 -12.08
N PRO A 15 58.28 52.73 -11.16
CA PRO A 15 58.32 51.32 -10.82
C PRO A 15 57.81 50.46 -11.97
N TYR A 16 58.49 49.36 -12.24
CA TYR A 16 58.07 48.35 -13.20
C TYR A 16 58.24 46.96 -12.60
N TYR A 17 57.48 46.00 -13.11
CA TYR A 17 57.67 44.60 -12.77
C TYR A 17 57.55 43.74 -14.02
N VAL A 18 58.26 42.62 -13.99
CA VAL A 18 58.34 41.65 -15.08
C VAL A 18 57.65 40.39 -14.62
N MET A 19 56.76 39.85 -15.43
CA MET A 19 56.07 38.60 -15.18
C MET A 19 56.11 37.71 -16.43
N ASP A 20 55.75 36.44 -16.26
CA ASP A 20 55.59 35.53 -17.39
C ASP A 20 54.68 36.14 -18.46
N TYR A 21 55.15 36.14 -19.71
CA TYR A 21 54.34 36.55 -20.85
C TYR A 21 53.34 35.45 -21.19
N VAL A 22 52.05 35.77 -21.13
CA VAL A 22 50.97 34.86 -21.55
C VAL A 22 50.50 35.27 -22.94
N GLU A 23 50.79 34.44 -23.93
CA GLU A 23 50.24 34.57 -25.27
C GLU A 23 48.77 34.10 -25.26
N GLY A 24 47.85 35.05 -25.07
CA GLY A 24 46.43 34.73 -24.94
C GLY A 24 45.50 35.92 -25.10
N LEU A 25 44.19 35.64 -25.05
CA LEU A 25 43.13 36.64 -25.16
C LEU A 25 42.44 36.85 -23.81
N PRO A 26 41.96 38.08 -23.50
CA PRO A 26 41.11 38.31 -22.34
C PRO A 26 39.90 37.37 -22.34
N LEU A 27 39.50 36.87 -21.16
CA LEU A 27 38.47 35.84 -20.99
C LEU A 27 37.21 36.07 -21.84
N THR A 28 36.60 37.25 -21.73
CA THR A 28 35.34 37.58 -22.44
C THR A 28 35.52 37.67 -23.95
N ARG A 29 36.72 38.04 -24.42
CA ARG A 29 37.07 38.05 -25.85
C ARG A 29 37.29 36.63 -26.36
N TYR A 30 38.04 35.80 -25.63
CA TYR A 30 38.28 34.40 -25.96
C TYR A 30 36.96 33.63 -26.12
N VAL A 31 36.07 33.75 -25.12
CA VAL A 31 34.76 33.10 -25.13
C VAL A 31 33.93 33.45 -26.38
N ARG A 32 33.98 34.71 -26.81
CA ARG A 32 33.25 35.21 -27.98
C ARG A 32 33.87 34.76 -29.29
N GLU A 33 35.19 34.90 -29.43
CA GLU A 33 35.92 34.56 -30.65
C GLU A 33 35.90 33.04 -30.91
N GLN A 34 35.99 32.23 -29.85
CA GLN A 34 35.89 30.76 -29.94
C GLN A 34 34.45 30.25 -29.97
N GLN A 35 33.46 31.14 -29.88
CA GLN A 35 32.02 30.80 -29.86
C GLN A 35 31.67 29.67 -28.88
N LEU A 36 32.27 29.72 -27.68
CA LEU A 36 32.13 28.63 -26.70
C LEU A 36 30.67 28.40 -26.31
N SER A 37 30.28 27.13 -26.22
CA SER A 37 28.95 26.75 -25.73
C SER A 37 28.76 27.16 -24.27
N LEU A 38 27.50 27.18 -23.80
CA LEU A 38 27.20 27.49 -22.40
C LEU A 38 27.97 26.57 -21.43
N ARG A 39 28.07 25.27 -21.76
CA ARG A 39 28.78 24.31 -20.92
C ARG A 39 30.28 24.57 -20.91
N ASP A 40 30.87 24.92 -22.04
CA ASP A 40 32.30 25.20 -22.14
C ASP A 40 32.67 26.51 -21.43
N ARG A 41 31.79 27.52 -21.45
CA ARG A 41 31.94 28.74 -20.65
C ARG A 41 31.96 28.45 -19.15
N VAL A 42 31.04 27.60 -18.69
CA VAL A 42 30.99 27.19 -17.27
C VAL A 42 32.23 26.37 -16.91
N GLN A 43 32.68 25.47 -17.79
CA GLN A 43 33.92 24.71 -17.58
C GLN A 43 35.15 25.62 -17.48
N LEU A 44 35.28 26.60 -18.37
CA LEU A 44 36.38 27.57 -18.34
C LEU A 44 36.38 28.39 -17.03
N LEU A 45 35.20 28.81 -16.56
CA LEU A 45 35.05 29.51 -15.29
C LEU A 45 35.34 28.63 -14.07
N ILE A 46 35.10 27.32 -14.15
CA ILE A 46 35.56 26.37 -13.13
C ILE A 46 37.09 26.36 -13.06
N GLU A 47 37.80 26.36 -14.19
CA GLU A 47 39.27 26.42 -14.19
C GLU A 47 39.80 27.74 -13.61
N VAL A 48 39.15 28.87 -13.93
CA VAL A 48 39.44 30.15 -13.28
C VAL A 48 39.24 30.06 -11.76
N ALA A 49 38.10 29.52 -11.32
CA ALA A 49 37.79 29.38 -9.90
C ALA A 49 38.79 28.45 -9.19
N LYS A 50 39.26 27.37 -9.83
CA LYS A 50 40.30 26.49 -9.28
C LYS A 50 41.62 27.24 -9.06
N ALA A 51 42.01 28.12 -9.98
CA ALA A 51 43.21 28.95 -9.82
C ALA A 51 43.08 29.91 -8.62
N VAL A 52 41.88 30.47 -8.41
CA VAL A 52 41.58 31.31 -7.23
C VAL A 52 41.58 30.48 -5.94
N ALA A 53 40.95 29.30 -5.94
CA ALA A 53 40.94 28.39 -4.80
C ALA A 53 42.36 27.99 -4.37
N TYR A 54 43.23 27.72 -5.35
CA TYR A 54 44.65 27.46 -5.10
C TYR A 54 45.35 28.66 -4.42
N ALA A 55 45.03 29.90 -4.82
CA ALA A 55 45.54 31.10 -4.14
C ALA A 55 45.07 31.16 -2.67
N HIS A 56 43.80 30.85 -2.43
CA HIS A 56 43.19 30.89 -1.10
C HIS A 56 43.80 29.87 -0.15
N GLN A 57 44.22 28.71 -0.65
CA GLN A 57 44.98 27.71 0.12
C GLN A 57 46.34 28.25 0.60
N ALA A 58 46.94 29.16 -0.16
CA ALA A 58 48.15 29.89 0.22
C ALA A 58 47.83 31.17 1.04
N LEU A 59 46.60 31.35 1.51
CA LEU A 59 46.10 32.52 2.25
C LEU A 59 46.18 33.84 1.45
N ILE A 60 46.24 33.76 0.13
CA ILE A 60 46.30 34.92 -0.77
C ILE A 60 44.89 35.20 -1.30
N VAL A 61 44.40 36.42 -1.11
CA VAL A 61 43.16 36.93 -1.72
C VAL A 61 43.53 37.82 -2.90
N HIS A 62 42.88 37.65 -4.05
CA HIS A 62 43.23 38.36 -5.29
C HIS A 62 42.77 39.81 -5.32
N ARG A 63 41.56 40.12 -4.83
CA ARG A 63 41.02 41.49 -4.65
C ARG A 63 40.74 42.29 -5.93
N ASP A 64 40.97 41.75 -7.12
CA ASP A 64 40.73 42.45 -8.40
C ASP A 64 40.37 41.47 -9.51
N LEU A 65 39.50 40.50 -9.21
CA LEU A 65 39.02 39.56 -10.21
C LEU A 65 38.12 40.27 -11.21
N LYS A 66 38.60 40.35 -12.47
CA LYS A 66 37.89 40.95 -13.61
C LYS A 66 38.36 40.32 -14.92
N PRO A 67 37.60 40.41 -16.02
CA PRO A 67 37.95 39.75 -17.27
C PRO A 67 39.31 40.16 -17.83
N GLY A 68 39.74 41.41 -17.59
CA GLY A 68 41.04 41.93 -18.03
C GLY A 68 42.24 41.32 -17.29
N ASN A 69 42.05 40.74 -16.10
CA ASN A 69 43.09 40.07 -15.33
C ASN A 69 43.09 38.54 -15.57
N ILE A 70 42.37 38.06 -16.59
CA ILE A 70 42.30 36.65 -16.95
C ILE A 70 42.59 36.53 -18.44
N LEU A 71 43.74 35.97 -18.78
CA LEU A 71 44.09 35.63 -20.15
C LEU A 71 43.85 34.14 -20.39
N VAL A 72 43.33 33.80 -21.55
CA VAL A 72 43.18 32.41 -21.99
C VAL A 72 44.17 32.18 -23.11
N ASP A 73 45.07 31.24 -22.91
CA ASP A 73 46.12 30.94 -23.89
C ASP A 73 45.58 30.17 -25.10
N THR A 74 46.46 29.91 -26.07
CA THR A 74 46.13 29.17 -27.30
C THR A 74 45.72 27.71 -27.06
N GLN A 75 45.98 27.15 -25.88
CA GLN A 75 45.55 25.82 -25.46
C GLN A 75 44.21 25.84 -24.71
N GLY A 76 43.60 27.02 -24.54
CA GLY A 76 42.35 27.20 -23.84
C GLY A 76 42.48 27.19 -22.31
N GLN A 77 43.69 27.32 -21.76
CA GLN A 77 43.92 27.36 -20.32
C GLN A 77 43.83 28.80 -19.80
N PRO A 78 43.05 29.07 -18.73
CA PRO A 78 42.99 30.39 -18.13
C PRO A 78 44.17 30.65 -17.19
N HIS A 79 44.77 31.83 -17.35
CA HIS A 79 45.86 32.36 -16.55
C HIS A 79 45.40 33.61 -15.82
N LEU A 80 45.44 33.53 -14.49
CA LEU A 80 45.16 34.64 -13.59
C LEU A 80 46.38 35.55 -13.50
N LEU A 81 46.18 36.84 -13.79
CA LEU A 81 47.18 37.91 -13.71
C LEU A 81 46.98 38.74 -12.44
N ASP A 82 48.07 39.30 -11.90
CA ASP A 82 48.12 40.37 -10.89
C ASP A 82 47.21 40.21 -9.65
N PHE A 83 47.79 39.76 -8.53
CA PHE A 83 47.10 39.58 -7.23
C PHE A 83 46.74 40.88 -6.48
N GLY A 84 46.50 41.99 -7.19
CA GLY A 84 46.16 43.27 -6.55
C GLY A 84 47.22 43.78 -5.55
N ILE A 85 48.46 43.30 -5.66
CA ILE A 85 49.56 43.51 -4.68
C ILE A 85 49.95 44.99 -4.57
N ALA A 86 49.72 45.78 -5.62
CA ALA A 86 50.00 47.22 -5.65
C ALA A 86 48.94 48.09 -4.94
N LYS A 87 47.92 47.50 -4.29
CA LYS A 87 46.83 48.25 -3.66
C LYS A 87 47.07 48.35 -2.14
N PRO A 88 47.31 49.56 -1.58
CA PRO A 88 47.50 49.72 -0.15
C PRO A 88 46.29 49.17 0.62
N LEU A 89 46.53 48.40 1.68
CA LEU A 89 45.49 48.00 2.63
C LEU A 89 45.01 49.26 3.36
N ALA A 90 43.80 49.72 3.05
CA ALA A 90 43.15 50.84 3.75
C ALA A 90 43.11 50.66 5.28
N GLY A 91 43.18 49.40 5.77
CA GLY A 91 43.18 49.06 7.20
C GLY A 91 44.54 49.01 7.90
N GLN A 92 45.69 49.02 7.20
CA GLN A 92 47.01 48.92 7.86
C GLN A 92 47.67 50.29 8.14
N LEU A 93 47.08 51.39 7.67
CA LEU A 93 47.49 52.76 7.98
C LEU A 93 46.61 53.39 9.07
N ALA A 94 46.03 52.60 9.98
CA ALA A 94 45.22 53.06 11.10
C ALA A 94 46.01 53.78 12.22
N GLY A 95 47.10 54.46 11.86
CA GLY A 95 47.93 55.25 12.79
C GLY A 95 48.34 56.62 12.26
N GLN A 96 48.06 56.94 10.99
CA GLN A 96 48.21 58.29 10.46
C GLN A 96 46.93 58.64 9.74
N ALA A 97 46.30 59.72 10.18
CA ALA A 97 45.17 60.33 9.52
C ALA A 97 45.55 60.70 8.09
N VAL A 98 45.41 59.76 7.16
CA VAL A 98 45.32 60.06 5.74
C VAL A 98 43.92 60.62 5.55
N SER A 99 43.87 61.94 5.72
CA SER A 99 42.74 62.79 5.45
C SER A 99 42.00 62.36 4.19
N GLN A 100 40.68 62.45 4.29
CA GLN A 100 39.73 62.55 3.19
C GLN A 100 40.22 63.59 2.16
N THR A 101 41.03 63.20 1.18
CA THR A 101 41.29 63.93 -0.06
C THR A 101 42.16 63.07 -0.98
N ILE A 102 41.52 62.35 -1.90
CA ILE A 102 41.91 62.16 -3.32
C ILE A 102 40.69 61.50 -3.98
N THR A 103 39.85 62.33 -4.56
CA THR A 103 38.73 62.00 -5.45
C THR A 103 39.21 61.43 -6.81
N GLY A 104 40.31 60.65 -6.83
CA GLY A 104 41.00 60.32 -8.09
C GLY A 104 41.80 59.02 -8.19
N GLN A 105 42.00 58.23 -7.13
CA GLN A 105 42.73 56.95 -7.23
C GLN A 105 41.97 55.82 -6.53
N ARG A 106 40.85 55.41 -7.13
CA ARG A 106 40.23 54.12 -6.82
C ARG A 106 41.12 53.05 -7.47
N PHE A 107 41.82 52.27 -6.67
CA PHE A 107 42.78 51.27 -7.17
C PHE A 107 42.12 50.01 -7.74
N PHE A 108 40.80 49.92 -7.87
CA PHE A 108 40.05 48.76 -8.37
C PHE A 108 39.02 49.15 -9.42
N SER A 109 38.64 48.20 -10.28
CA SER A 109 37.61 48.42 -11.31
C SER A 109 36.22 48.39 -10.66
N PRO A 110 35.47 49.53 -10.59
CA PRO A 110 34.23 49.61 -9.82
C PRO A 110 33.17 48.57 -10.23
N GLN A 111 33.16 48.14 -11.50
CA GLN A 111 32.15 47.21 -12.02
C GLN A 111 32.26 45.78 -11.43
N HIS A 112 33.43 45.40 -10.90
CA HIS A 112 33.68 44.07 -10.32
C HIS A 112 34.02 44.13 -8.83
N ALA A 113 34.02 45.33 -8.24
CA ALA A 113 34.38 45.52 -6.84
C ALA A 113 33.28 45.02 -5.90
N ALA A 114 33.69 44.28 -4.86
CA ALA A 114 32.77 43.84 -3.82
C ALA A 114 32.35 45.02 -2.91
N PRO A 115 31.13 45.02 -2.35
CA PRO A 115 30.66 46.07 -1.45
C PRO A 115 31.62 46.42 -0.31
N GLU A 116 32.23 45.42 0.31
CA GLU A 116 33.23 45.60 1.37
C GLU A 116 34.50 46.33 0.90
N GLN A 117 34.87 46.24 -0.38
CA GLN A 117 36.00 46.99 -0.94
C GLN A 117 35.68 48.48 -1.09
N LEU A 118 34.42 48.82 -1.35
CA LEU A 118 33.96 50.20 -1.43
C LEU A 118 33.84 50.83 -0.05
N LEU A 119 33.34 50.07 0.93
CA LEU A 119 33.17 50.51 2.31
C LEU A 119 34.50 50.57 3.09
N GLY A 120 35.57 49.96 2.58
CA GLY A 120 36.85 49.86 3.28
C GLY A 120 36.82 48.83 4.43
N ASP A 121 35.86 47.91 4.40
CA ASP A 121 35.71 46.85 5.39
C ASP A 121 36.80 45.76 5.25
N ALA A 122 36.83 44.83 6.18
CA ALA A 122 37.77 43.71 6.16
C ALA A 122 37.62 42.85 4.89
N ILE A 123 38.68 42.78 4.08
CA ILE A 123 38.71 41.98 2.87
C ILE A 123 38.95 40.51 3.22
N THR A 124 38.02 39.65 2.80
CA THR A 124 38.06 38.20 3.00
C THR A 124 37.98 37.46 1.66
N VAL A 125 38.05 36.12 1.67
CA VAL A 125 37.80 35.28 0.48
C VAL A 125 36.44 35.56 -0.17
N GLY A 126 35.47 36.08 0.59
CA GLY A 126 34.16 36.51 0.09
C GLY A 126 34.26 37.58 -1.00
N CYS A 127 35.29 38.42 -0.96
CA CYS A 127 35.55 39.43 -1.99
C CYS A 127 35.82 38.79 -3.35
N ASP A 128 36.66 37.76 -3.38
CA ASP A 128 36.96 37.04 -4.62
C ASP A 128 35.76 36.22 -5.11
N ILE A 129 34.94 35.68 -4.20
CA ILE A 129 33.68 35.00 -4.56
C ILE A 129 32.71 35.98 -5.25
N TYR A 130 32.63 37.23 -4.77
CA TYR A 130 31.84 38.27 -5.44
C TYR A 130 32.41 38.58 -6.84
N GLY A 131 33.73 38.75 -6.94
CA GLY A 131 34.42 38.94 -8.23
C GLY A 131 34.15 37.80 -9.22
N LEU A 132 34.27 36.55 -8.79
CA LEU A 132 33.88 35.36 -9.58
C LEU A 132 32.40 35.40 -9.99
N GLY A 133 31.51 35.86 -9.11
CA GLY A 133 30.10 36.08 -9.40
C GLY A 133 29.87 37.09 -10.53
N THR A 134 30.61 38.20 -10.51
CA THR A 134 30.53 39.23 -11.57
C THR A 134 31.08 38.72 -12.90
N LEU A 135 32.15 37.90 -12.87
CA LEU A 135 32.70 37.22 -14.04
C LEU A 135 31.73 36.22 -14.65
N LEU A 136 31.15 35.34 -13.81
CA LEU A 136 30.10 34.41 -14.21
C LEU A 136 28.94 35.16 -14.86
N TYR A 137 28.48 36.25 -14.23
CA TYR A 137 27.41 37.07 -14.77
C TYR A 137 27.73 37.58 -16.18
N GLU A 138 28.91 38.19 -16.35
CA GLU A 138 29.32 38.82 -17.60
C GLU A 138 29.52 37.80 -18.72
N VAL A 139 30.13 36.66 -18.43
CA VAL A 139 30.34 35.59 -19.42
C VAL A 139 29.03 34.92 -19.85
N LEU A 140 28.07 34.77 -18.92
CA LEU A 140 26.79 34.09 -19.16
C LEU A 140 25.72 34.99 -19.79
N SER A 141 25.80 36.31 -19.58
CA SER A 141 24.83 37.28 -20.12
C SER A 141 25.39 38.20 -21.21
N GLY A 142 26.71 38.28 -21.33
CA GLY A 142 27.41 39.21 -22.22
C GLY A 142 27.47 40.65 -21.71
N GLN A 143 26.98 40.93 -20.50
CA GLN A 143 26.85 42.29 -19.94
C GLN A 143 27.23 42.32 -18.44
N PRO A 144 27.74 43.43 -17.89
CA PRO A 144 28.17 43.52 -16.50
C PRO A 144 26.99 43.50 -15.53
N ALA A 145 27.07 42.77 -14.40
CA ALA A 145 25.95 42.61 -13.45
C ALA A 145 25.23 43.91 -13.07
N ILE A 146 25.99 44.97 -12.81
CA ILE A 146 25.48 46.33 -12.58
C ILE A 146 26.07 47.25 -13.65
N GLU A 147 25.21 47.94 -14.40
CA GLU A 147 25.61 48.90 -15.43
C GLU A 147 26.00 50.23 -14.78
N LEU A 148 27.24 50.67 -15.00
CA LEU A 148 27.80 51.90 -14.40
C LEU A 148 28.06 53.02 -15.41
N LYS A 149 27.88 52.76 -16.72
CA LYS A 149 28.18 53.75 -17.75
C LYS A 149 27.34 55.01 -17.58
N GLY A 150 28.02 56.17 -17.59
CA GLY A 150 27.38 57.48 -17.47
C GLY A 150 27.03 57.92 -16.04
N LEU A 151 27.36 57.12 -15.02
CA LEU A 151 27.17 57.48 -13.62
C LEU A 151 28.39 58.22 -13.05
N SER A 152 28.15 59.12 -12.11
CA SER A 152 29.20 59.67 -11.25
C SER A 152 29.77 58.61 -10.31
N ALA A 153 30.94 58.89 -9.74
CA ALA A 153 31.62 58.00 -8.82
C ALA A 153 30.78 57.62 -7.59
N ALA A 154 29.96 58.56 -7.08
CA ALA A 154 29.09 58.36 -5.93
C ALA A 154 27.80 57.61 -6.28
N GLU A 155 27.23 57.87 -7.46
CA GLU A 155 26.06 57.13 -7.97
C GLU A 155 26.42 55.67 -8.25
N ALA A 156 27.58 55.42 -8.87
CA ALA A 156 28.09 54.08 -9.12
C ALA A 156 28.26 53.30 -7.81
N GLU A 157 28.81 53.93 -6.78
CA GLU A 157 29.00 53.34 -5.45
C GLU A 157 27.66 52.99 -4.79
N THR A 158 26.73 53.94 -4.76
CA THR A 158 25.35 53.73 -4.26
C THR A 158 24.70 52.55 -4.96
N LYS A 159 24.85 52.46 -6.28
CA LYS A 159 24.29 51.39 -7.09
C LYS A 159 24.92 50.03 -6.73
N ILE A 160 26.23 49.95 -6.61
CA ILE A 160 26.92 48.69 -6.25
C ILE A 160 26.53 48.24 -4.82
N LEU A 161 26.36 49.17 -3.88
CA LEU A 161 26.03 48.84 -2.49
C LEU A 161 24.58 48.36 -2.32
N HIS A 162 23.63 48.96 -3.05
CA HIS A 162 22.20 48.76 -2.76
C HIS A 162 21.41 48.06 -3.86
N GLU A 163 21.83 48.12 -5.13
CA GLU A 163 21.07 47.52 -6.23
C GLU A 163 21.30 46.01 -6.30
N LEU A 164 20.20 45.26 -6.36
CA LEU A 164 20.23 43.83 -6.66
C LEU A 164 20.24 43.63 -8.19
N PRO A 165 21.22 42.91 -8.75
CA PRO A 165 21.28 42.69 -10.18
C PRO A 165 20.10 41.82 -10.65
N GLU A 166 19.53 42.15 -11.80
CA GLU A 166 18.64 41.24 -12.54
C GLU A 166 19.34 39.91 -12.82
N THR A 167 18.63 38.79 -12.93
CA THR A 167 19.31 37.51 -13.21
C THR A 167 19.93 37.49 -14.61
N PRO A 168 21.03 36.72 -14.83
CA PRO A 168 21.58 36.52 -16.17
C PRO A 168 20.52 36.05 -17.18
N SER A 169 19.62 35.14 -16.77
CA SER A 169 18.53 34.66 -17.62
C SER A 169 17.55 35.76 -18.03
N GLN A 170 17.18 36.67 -17.13
CA GLN A 170 16.27 37.80 -17.38
C GLN A 170 16.92 38.83 -18.30
N ARG A 171 18.18 39.17 -18.03
CA ARG A 171 18.93 40.12 -18.85
C ARG A 171 19.05 39.63 -20.29
N LEU A 172 19.43 38.37 -20.45
CA LEU A 172 19.53 37.76 -21.76
C LEU A 172 18.16 37.66 -22.46
N ALA A 173 17.08 37.41 -21.72
CA ALA A 173 15.72 37.38 -22.28
C ALA A 173 15.25 38.75 -22.80
N ARG A 174 15.68 39.86 -22.21
CA ARG A 174 15.29 41.23 -22.61
C ARG A 174 16.12 41.79 -23.76
N ARG A 175 17.27 41.20 -24.06
CA ARG A 175 18.13 41.65 -25.15
C ARG A 175 17.38 41.62 -26.49
N GLU A 176 17.46 42.72 -27.20
CA GLU A 176 16.98 42.87 -28.58
C GLU A 176 18.13 42.60 -29.56
N GLY A 177 17.81 41.97 -30.70
CA GLY A 177 18.78 41.66 -31.76
C GLY A 177 19.65 40.43 -31.49
N GLU A 178 20.49 40.12 -32.48
CA GLU A 178 21.45 39.02 -32.41
C GLU A 178 22.68 39.36 -31.55
N GLY A 179 23.31 38.31 -31.04
CA GLY A 179 24.72 38.32 -30.69
C GLY A 179 25.03 37.44 -29.50
N ASP A 180 26.22 37.63 -28.93
CA ASP A 180 26.80 36.69 -27.98
C ASP A 180 26.56 37.11 -26.53
N PRO A 181 26.07 36.22 -25.63
CA PRO A 181 25.59 34.85 -25.88
C PRO A 181 24.19 34.80 -26.54
N PRO A 182 23.81 33.66 -27.16
CA PRO A 182 22.49 33.47 -27.77
C PRO A 182 21.31 33.61 -26.79
N ARG A 183 20.26 34.36 -27.17
CA ARG A 183 19.08 34.62 -26.33
C ARG A 183 18.39 33.35 -25.83
N GLU A 184 18.42 32.28 -26.60
CA GLU A 184 17.85 30.97 -26.29
C GLU A 184 18.44 30.32 -25.02
N TRP A 185 19.66 30.69 -24.64
CA TRP A 185 20.28 30.21 -23.39
C TRP A 185 19.57 30.74 -22.14
N SER A 186 18.74 31.77 -22.25
CA SER A 186 17.94 32.28 -21.12
C SER A 186 17.18 31.16 -20.40
N ARG A 187 16.63 30.17 -21.13
CA ARG A 187 15.93 29.03 -20.51
C ARG A 187 16.87 28.07 -19.79
N GLN A 188 18.11 27.91 -20.27
CA GLN A 188 19.12 27.03 -19.67
C GLN A 188 19.75 27.67 -18.43
N LEU A 189 19.92 29.00 -18.44
CA LEU A 189 20.39 29.79 -17.30
C LEU A 189 19.34 29.83 -16.18
N LYS A 190 18.05 29.87 -16.55
CA LYS A 190 16.95 30.06 -15.61
C LYS A 190 16.93 29.00 -14.52
N GLY A 191 17.04 29.46 -13.28
CA GLY A 191 16.93 28.60 -12.09
C GLY A 191 18.28 28.29 -11.45
N GLU A 192 19.00 27.27 -11.94
CA GLU A 192 20.21 26.78 -11.27
C GLU A 192 21.40 27.74 -11.42
N LEU A 193 21.76 28.16 -12.65
CA LEU A 193 22.86 29.10 -12.86
C LEU A 193 22.54 30.51 -12.34
N ASP A 194 21.29 30.97 -12.49
CA ASP A 194 20.86 32.23 -11.85
C ASP A 194 21.09 32.20 -10.33
N ALA A 195 20.72 31.10 -9.66
CA ALA A 195 20.88 30.98 -8.22
C ALA A 195 22.36 30.98 -7.80
N ILE A 196 23.22 30.28 -8.55
CA ILE A 196 24.68 30.26 -8.31
C ILE A 196 25.25 31.67 -8.41
N VAL A 197 24.94 32.38 -9.51
CA VAL A 197 25.42 33.75 -9.75
C VAL A 197 24.91 34.70 -8.68
N LEU A 198 23.62 34.69 -8.37
CA LEU A 198 23.05 35.57 -7.36
C LEU A 198 23.55 35.28 -5.94
N THR A 199 23.89 34.02 -5.64
CA THR A 199 24.52 33.67 -4.35
C THR A 199 25.91 34.30 -4.22
N CYS A 200 26.70 34.33 -5.31
CA CYS A 200 27.97 35.03 -5.32
C CYS A 200 27.81 36.56 -5.15
N LEU A 201 26.76 37.13 -5.75
CA LEU A 201 26.52 38.58 -5.80
C LEU A 201 25.74 39.14 -4.60
N ARG A 202 25.53 38.36 -3.53
CA ARG A 202 24.91 38.87 -2.30
C ARG A 202 25.78 39.96 -1.67
N LYS A 203 25.14 40.99 -1.11
CA LYS A 203 25.87 42.16 -0.59
C LYS A 203 26.68 41.82 0.65
N ALA A 204 26.08 41.10 1.60
CA ALA A 204 26.77 40.62 2.79
C ALA A 204 27.72 39.44 2.44
N PRO A 205 29.03 39.51 2.76
CA PRO A 205 29.98 38.43 2.48
C PRO A 205 29.59 37.08 3.10
N GLY A 206 29.01 37.09 4.30
CA GLY A 206 28.60 35.88 5.02
C GLY A 206 27.39 35.14 4.41
N GLU A 207 26.69 35.75 3.46
CA GLU A 207 25.57 35.11 2.76
C GLU A 207 26.00 34.44 1.44
N ARG A 208 27.23 34.69 0.99
CA ARG A 208 27.81 34.10 -0.22
C ARG A 208 28.26 32.66 0.06
N TYR A 209 28.89 32.02 -0.92
CA TYR A 209 29.58 30.75 -0.68
C TYR A 209 30.63 30.90 0.41
N ARG A 210 30.79 29.87 1.25
CA ARG A 210 31.78 29.89 2.32
C ARG A 210 33.22 29.78 1.77
N SER A 211 33.38 29.11 0.63
CA SER A 211 34.66 28.94 -0.06
C SER A 211 34.46 28.93 -1.59
N VAL A 212 35.56 29.13 -2.32
CA VAL A 212 35.55 28.99 -3.79
C VAL A 212 35.32 27.53 -4.20
N ASP A 213 35.75 26.56 -3.38
CA ASP A 213 35.47 25.14 -3.60
C ASP A 213 33.96 24.82 -3.57
N ASP A 214 33.20 25.47 -2.69
CA ASP A 214 31.74 25.32 -2.65
C ASP A 214 31.07 25.85 -3.94
N LEU A 215 31.60 26.95 -4.50
CA LEU A 215 31.16 27.48 -5.81
C LEU A 215 31.52 26.50 -6.94
N ILE A 216 32.75 25.97 -6.96
CA ILE A 216 33.19 24.97 -7.94
C ILE A 216 32.28 23.74 -7.89
N ALA A 217 31.96 23.25 -6.70
CA ALA A 217 31.10 22.08 -6.51
C ALA A 217 29.70 22.30 -7.10
N ASP A 218 29.13 23.50 -6.95
CA ASP A 218 27.82 23.84 -7.52
C ASP A 218 27.86 23.97 -9.05
N LEU A 219 28.90 24.57 -9.62
CA LEU A 219 29.08 24.65 -11.07
C LEU A 219 29.29 23.25 -11.69
N GLN A 220 30.07 22.38 -11.04
CA GLN A 220 30.24 20.99 -11.44
C GLN A 220 28.94 20.20 -11.30
N ALA A 221 28.19 20.41 -10.21
CA ALA A 221 26.88 19.80 -10.04
C ALA A 221 25.93 20.20 -11.16
N TRP A 222 25.93 21.46 -11.59
CA TRP A 222 25.16 21.92 -12.74
C TRP A 222 25.58 21.21 -14.04
N LEU A 223 26.89 21.10 -14.32
CA LEU A 223 27.41 20.40 -15.50
C LEU A 223 27.01 18.91 -15.53
N ASP A 224 27.04 18.26 -14.37
CA ASP A 224 26.66 16.85 -14.19
C ASP A 224 25.15 16.63 -14.13
N GLY A 225 24.36 17.70 -14.15
CA GLY A 225 22.92 17.67 -13.95
C GLY A 225 22.50 17.25 -12.54
N LYS A 226 23.40 17.32 -11.54
CA LYS A 226 23.13 17.09 -10.12
C LYS A 226 22.42 18.30 -9.48
N PRO A 227 21.77 18.14 -8.31
CA PRO A 227 21.21 19.26 -7.56
C PRO A 227 22.29 20.24 -7.10
N VAL A 228 22.05 21.54 -7.24
CA VAL A 228 22.95 22.62 -6.76
C VAL A 228 22.51 23.13 -5.39
N GLN A 229 23.47 23.49 -4.53
CA GLN A 229 23.25 24.05 -3.19
C GLN A 229 22.60 25.44 -3.27
N ALA A 230 23.00 26.27 -4.23
CA ALA A 230 22.52 27.65 -4.39
C ALA A 230 20.99 27.79 -4.45
N ARG A 231 20.31 26.77 -4.99
CA ARG A 231 18.86 26.78 -5.15
C ARG A 231 18.11 26.62 -3.82
N GLY A 232 18.81 26.24 -2.74
CA GLY A 232 18.32 26.26 -1.36
C GLY A 232 16.83 25.93 -1.21
N GLY A 233 16.39 24.70 -1.53
CA GLY A 233 14.97 24.36 -1.35
C GLY A 233 14.46 23.04 -1.92
N HIS A 234 13.70 22.34 -1.07
CA HIS A 234 12.80 21.20 -1.27
C HIS A 234 13.40 19.83 -1.64
N GLY A 235 13.12 18.82 -0.79
CA GLY A 235 13.41 17.41 -1.07
C GLY A 235 12.85 16.95 -2.41
N TRP A 236 11.71 17.50 -2.84
CA TRP A 236 11.09 17.21 -4.15
C TRP A 236 12.00 17.51 -5.36
N TYR A 237 12.75 18.63 -5.35
CA TYR A 237 13.67 18.97 -6.43
C TYR A 237 14.81 17.94 -6.55
N ARG A 238 15.35 17.51 -5.40
CA ARG A 238 16.37 16.45 -5.33
C ARG A 238 15.81 15.09 -5.78
N THR A 239 14.60 14.74 -5.31
CA THR A 239 13.90 13.50 -5.70
C THR A 239 13.65 13.45 -7.21
N ARG A 240 13.22 14.56 -7.84
CA ARG A 240 12.99 14.62 -9.29
C ARG A 240 14.28 14.37 -10.09
N LYS A 241 15.39 15.01 -9.72
CA LYS A 241 16.70 14.78 -10.35
C LYS A 241 17.18 13.34 -10.11
N PHE A 242 16.93 12.78 -8.93
CA PHE A 242 17.26 11.39 -8.59
C PHE A 242 16.49 10.38 -9.46
N ILE A 243 15.17 10.57 -9.61
CA ILE A 243 14.31 9.73 -10.45
C ILE A 243 14.73 9.83 -11.92
N GLY A 244 14.99 11.05 -12.42
CA GLY A 244 15.46 11.26 -13.80
C GLY A 244 16.77 10.53 -14.12
N ARG A 245 17.67 10.44 -13.13
CA ARG A 245 18.97 9.76 -13.24
C ARG A 245 18.86 8.24 -13.12
N HIS A 246 18.01 7.73 -12.22
CA HIS A 246 17.87 6.30 -11.94
C HIS A 246 16.55 5.72 -12.48
N ARG A 247 16.11 6.17 -13.66
CA ARG A 247 14.81 5.80 -14.25
C ARG A 247 14.56 4.28 -14.27
N TRP A 248 15.59 3.49 -14.57
CA TRP A 248 15.52 2.03 -14.62
C TRP A 248 15.45 1.40 -13.23
N SER A 249 16.31 1.82 -12.29
CA SER A 249 16.32 1.28 -10.93
C SER A 249 15.05 1.63 -10.17
N VAL A 250 14.56 2.87 -10.32
CA VAL A 250 13.28 3.31 -9.73
C VAL A 250 12.11 2.55 -10.38
N GLY A 251 12.13 2.37 -11.70
CA GLY A 251 11.14 1.56 -12.40
C GLY A 251 11.08 0.11 -11.89
N ALA A 252 12.25 -0.54 -11.77
CA ALA A 252 12.35 -1.90 -11.25
C ALA A 252 11.88 -2.02 -9.79
N ALA A 253 12.28 -1.09 -8.92
CA ALA A 253 11.84 -1.06 -7.52
C ALA A 253 10.32 -0.85 -7.40
N THR A 254 9.75 0.02 -8.24
CA THR A 254 8.32 0.28 -8.28
C THR A 254 7.55 -0.95 -8.76
N ALA A 255 8.03 -1.62 -9.82
CA ALA A 255 7.45 -2.86 -10.30
C ALA A 255 7.51 -3.99 -9.25
N ALA A 256 8.64 -4.13 -8.54
CA ALA A 256 8.79 -5.08 -7.45
C ALA A 256 7.82 -4.79 -6.29
N ALA A 257 7.66 -3.52 -5.91
CA ALA A 257 6.71 -3.12 -4.88
C ALA A 257 5.26 -3.43 -5.29
N ILE A 258 4.88 -3.15 -6.54
CA ILE A 258 3.55 -3.49 -7.08
C ILE A 258 3.36 -5.01 -7.08
N ALA A 259 4.37 -5.79 -7.48
CA ALA A 259 4.30 -7.25 -7.47
C ALA A 259 4.11 -7.80 -6.05
N LEU A 260 4.81 -7.26 -5.05
CA LEU A 260 4.67 -7.66 -3.64
C LEU A 260 3.29 -7.28 -3.07
N LEU A 261 2.76 -6.11 -3.43
CA LEU A 261 1.40 -5.72 -3.02
C LEU A 261 0.36 -6.63 -3.67
N ALA A 262 0.48 -6.89 -4.98
CA ALA A 262 -0.41 -7.80 -5.69
C ALA A 262 -0.35 -9.22 -5.11
N SER A 263 0.85 -9.74 -4.83
CA SER A 263 0.99 -11.07 -4.22
C SER A 263 0.39 -11.12 -2.82
N SER A 264 0.53 -10.04 -2.03
CA SER A 264 -0.06 -9.94 -0.69
C SER A 264 -1.59 -9.94 -0.76
N VAL A 265 -2.18 -9.19 -1.71
CA VAL A 265 -3.63 -9.17 -1.93
C VAL A 265 -4.13 -10.53 -2.40
N ILE A 266 -3.46 -11.18 -3.36
CA ILE A 266 -3.82 -12.52 -3.84
C ILE A 266 -3.77 -13.54 -2.70
N THR A 267 -2.70 -13.53 -1.91
CA THR A 267 -2.54 -14.42 -0.75
C THR A 267 -3.64 -14.20 0.28
N TYR A 268 -4.01 -12.94 0.53
CA TYR A 268 -5.10 -12.59 1.45
C TYR A 268 -6.45 -13.14 0.96
N LEU A 269 -6.77 -12.96 -0.33
CA LEU A 269 -8.01 -13.49 -0.91
C LEU A 269 -8.07 -15.03 -0.85
N GLN A 270 -6.98 -15.71 -1.21
CA GLN A 270 -6.87 -17.18 -1.09
C GLN A 270 -7.03 -17.67 0.35
N SER A 271 -6.57 -16.89 1.34
CA SER A 271 -6.72 -17.26 2.75
C SER A 271 -8.17 -17.25 3.23
N ILE A 272 -9.02 -16.39 2.65
CA ILE A 272 -10.46 -16.33 2.96
C ILE A 272 -11.15 -17.58 2.43
N GLU A 273 -10.86 -17.97 1.18
CA GLU A 273 -11.44 -19.15 0.56
C GLU A 273 -10.96 -20.44 1.24
N ALA A 274 -9.68 -20.52 1.60
CA ALA A 274 -9.14 -21.66 2.35
C ALA A 274 -9.78 -21.83 3.73
N LYS A 275 -10.16 -20.74 4.41
CA LYS A 275 -10.92 -20.81 5.66
C LYS A 275 -12.32 -21.36 5.44
N ALA A 276 -13.04 -20.83 4.44
CA ALA A 276 -14.38 -21.32 4.12
C ALA A 276 -14.40 -22.82 3.77
N GLN A 277 -13.40 -23.31 3.05
CA GLN A 277 -13.25 -24.74 2.74
C GLN A 277 -12.97 -25.58 4.00
N ARG A 278 -12.14 -25.09 4.93
CA ARG A 278 -11.87 -25.77 6.20
C ARG A 278 -13.10 -25.85 7.07
N ASP A 279 -13.82 -24.75 7.23
CA ASP A 279 -15.03 -24.69 8.05
C ASP A 279 -16.10 -25.65 7.50
N ALA A 280 -16.25 -25.72 6.17
CA ALA A 280 -17.14 -26.67 5.52
C ALA A 280 -16.70 -28.14 5.71
N ALA A 281 -15.39 -28.41 5.67
CA ALA A 281 -14.85 -29.76 5.90
C ALA A 281 -15.02 -30.19 7.36
N GLU A 282 -14.79 -29.30 8.33
CA GLU A 282 -14.99 -29.56 9.75
C GLU A 282 -16.46 -29.84 10.07
N ALA A 283 -17.39 -29.06 9.50
CA ALA A 283 -18.83 -29.30 9.64
C ALA A 283 -19.23 -30.68 9.07
N ALA A 284 -18.75 -31.04 7.87
CA ALA A 284 -19.04 -32.33 7.26
C ALA A 284 -18.47 -33.51 8.08
N LEU A 285 -17.29 -33.34 8.69
CA LEU A 285 -16.71 -34.35 9.57
C LEU A 285 -17.50 -34.51 10.87
N ALA A 286 -17.95 -33.41 11.48
CA ALA A 286 -18.77 -33.44 12.68
C ALA A 286 -20.12 -34.16 12.43
N ASP A 287 -20.78 -33.87 11.31
CA ASP A 287 -22.01 -34.56 10.92
C ASP A 287 -21.78 -36.05 10.68
N ALA A 288 -20.69 -36.41 9.99
CA ALA A 288 -20.34 -37.81 9.74
C ALA A 288 -20.02 -38.58 11.03
N GLN A 289 -19.36 -37.95 12.00
CA GLN A 289 -19.12 -38.53 13.33
C GLN A 289 -20.44 -38.74 14.07
N GLN A 290 -21.32 -37.75 14.10
CA GLN A 290 -22.61 -37.88 14.78
C GLN A 290 -23.46 -39.02 14.19
N GLN A 291 -23.46 -39.20 12.87
CA GLN A 291 -24.16 -40.31 12.24
C GLN A 291 -23.55 -41.67 12.60
N ARG A 292 -22.22 -41.76 12.65
CA ARG A 292 -21.51 -42.98 13.06
C ARG A 292 -21.83 -43.37 14.50
N ASP A 293 -21.75 -42.42 15.42
CA ASP A 293 -22.02 -42.67 16.85
C ASP A 293 -23.46 -43.15 17.06
N ARG A 294 -24.43 -42.52 16.38
CA ARG A 294 -25.83 -42.97 16.38
C ARG A 294 -25.97 -44.40 15.84
N ALA A 295 -25.36 -44.71 14.69
CA ALA A 295 -25.44 -46.04 14.11
C ALA A 295 -24.78 -47.11 15.00
N GLN A 296 -23.67 -46.77 15.66
CA GLN A 296 -23.01 -47.64 16.63
C GLN A 296 -23.89 -47.88 17.85
N HIS A 297 -24.51 -46.85 18.43
CA HIS A 297 -25.43 -47.02 19.56
C HIS A 297 -26.63 -47.91 19.20
N VAL A 298 -27.23 -47.72 18.02
CA VAL A 298 -28.32 -48.61 17.55
C VAL A 298 -27.83 -50.04 17.39
N THR A 299 -26.67 -50.23 16.76
CA THR A 299 -26.10 -51.57 16.54
C THR A 299 -25.76 -52.26 17.85
N GLN A 300 -25.14 -51.55 18.78
CA GLN A 300 -24.78 -52.07 20.10
C GLN A 300 -26.04 -52.45 20.88
N PHE A 301 -27.07 -51.60 20.85
CA PHE A 301 -28.35 -51.90 21.47
C PHE A 301 -28.98 -53.19 20.90
N LEU A 302 -28.96 -53.37 19.57
CA LEU A 302 -29.46 -54.60 18.96
C LEU A 302 -28.65 -55.83 19.41
N ILE A 303 -27.31 -55.71 19.47
CA ILE A 303 -26.44 -56.79 19.95
C ILE A 303 -26.77 -57.13 21.41
N ASP A 304 -26.89 -56.13 22.29
CA ASP A 304 -27.17 -56.34 23.72
C ASP A 304 -28.56 -56.97 23.92
N ALA A 305 -29.56 -56.52 23.16
CA ALA A 305 -30.89 -57.11 23.14
C ALA A 305 -30.85 -58.60 22.76
N PHE A 306 -30.12 -58.97 21.69
CA PHE A 306 -29.98 -60.37 21.27
C PHE A 306 -29.05 -61.19 22.17
N ALA A 307 -28.00 -60.61 22.74
CA ALA A 307 -27.10 -61.28 23.67
C ALA A 307 -27.78 -61.57 25.02
N ALA A 308 -28.67 -60.69 25.48
CA ALA A 308 -29.56 -60.95 26.61
C ALA A 308 -30.54 -62.12 26.34
N ALA A 309 -30.69 -62.55 25.08
CA ALA A 309 -31.45 -63.72 24.67
C ALA A 309 -30.62 -65.02 24.62
N ASN A 310 -29.32 -64.97 24.94
CA ASN A 310 -28.43 -66.11 24.81
C ASN A 310 -28.80 -67.20 25.87
N PRO A 311 -29.05 -68.48 25.48
CA PRO A 311 -29.63 -69.51 26.36
C PRO A 311 -28.69 -70.09 27.45
N GLY A 312 -27.66 -69.35 27.85
CA GLY A 312 -26.64 -69.79 28.82
C GLY A 312 -26.71 -69.11 30.20
N GLY A 313 -27.56 -68.09 30.37
CA GLY A 313 -27.87 -67.46 31.68
C GLY A 313 -29.13 -68.05 32.31
N GLU A 314 -29.47 -67.64 33.54
CA GLU A 314 -30.49 -68.22 34.45
C GLU A 314 -31.94 -68.45 33.92
N LEU A 315 -32.22 -68.27 32.63
CA LEU A 315 -33.45 -68.71 32.00
C LEU A 315 -33.20 -69.90 31.06
N GLY A 316 -33.86 -71.00 31.39
CA GLY A 316 -33.81 -72.26 30.65
C GLY A 316 -34.29 -72.16 29.20
N LYS A 317 -34.10 -73.28 28.49
CA LYS A 317 -34.36 -73.49 27.07
C LYS A 317 -35.71 -72.89 26.62
N ASP A 318 -35.64 -72.07 25.57
CA ASP A 318 -36.71 -71.34 24.88
C ASP A 318 -36.98 -69.89 25.35
N VAL A 319 -35.98 -69.00 25.22
CA VAL A 319 -36.21 -67.54 25.27
C VAL A 319 -37.10 -67.16 24.09
N LYS A 320 -38.34 -66.72 24.36
CA LYS A 320 -39.28 -66.31 23.31
C LYS A 320 -38.96 -64.88 22.88
N ALA A 321 -39.20 -64.57 21.61
CA ALA A 321 -39.02 -63.21 21.05
C ALA A 321 -39.73 -62.12 21.88
N ARG A 322 -40.84 -62.45 22.55
CA ARG A 322 -41.55 -61.55 23.47
C ARG A 322 -40.69 -61.11 24.66
N ASP A 323 -39.95 -62.04 25.27
CA ASP A 323 -39.23 -61.81 26.53
C ASP A 323 -37.99 -60.93 26.26
N ILE A 324 -37.42 -61.05 25.06
CA ILE A 324 -36.33 -60.20 24.56
C ILE A 324 -36.81 -58.75 24.39
N LEU A 325 -37.94 -58.56 23.70
CA LEU A 325 -38.48 -57.23 23.42
C LEU A 325 -38.92 -56.51 24.70
N GLU A 326 -39.53 -57.23 25.65
CA GLU A 326 -39.95 -56.66 26.95
C GLU A 326 -38.77 -56.22 27.82
N ARG A 327 -37.71 -57.03 27.87
CA ARG A 327 -36.47 -56.66 28.57
C ARG A 327 -35.78 -55.48 27.93
N SER A 328 -35.66 -55.50 26.60
CA SER A 328 -35.04 -54.41 25.83
C SER A 328 -35.77 -53.09 26.04
N ALA A 329 -37.11 -53.11 26.08
CA ALA A 329 -37.92 -51.94 26.37
C ALA A 329 -37.71 -51.43 27.81
N THR A 330 -37.64 -52.32 28.79
CA THR A 330 -37.43 -51.97 30.20
C THR A 330 -36.04 -51.37 30.41
N GLN A 331 -35.01 -51.91 29.74
CA GLN A 331 -33.65 -51.38 29.80
C GLN A 331 -33.58 -49.96 29.23
N LEU A 332 -34.28 -49.69 28.12
CA LEU A 332 -34.37 -48.35 27.53
C LEU A 332 -35.04 -47.34 28.45
N GLU A 333 -35.90 -47.73 29.40
CA GLU A 333 -36.49 -46.78 30.35
C GLU A 333 -35.42 -46.15 31.26
N THR A 334 -34.39 -46.92 31.65
CA THR A 334 -33.32 -46.48 32.56
C THR A 334 -32.06 -46.00 31.83
N GLU A 335 -31.80 -46.47 30.62
CA GLU A 335 -30.65 -46.09 29.80
C GLU A 335 -31.01 -44.98 28.78
N LEU A 336 -29.99 -44.37 28.16
CA LEU A 336 -30.12 -43.32 27.13
C LEU A 336 -30.95 -42.09 27.56
N SER A 337 -30.96 -41.76 28.85
CA SER A 337 -31.67 -40.60 29.40
C SER A 337 -31.16 -39.25 28.87
N ASP A 338 -29.92 -39.21 28.39
CA ASP A 338 -29.26 -38.08 27.72
C ASP A 338 -29.60 -37.96 26.22
N GLN A 339 -30.22 -38.98 25.63
CA GLN A 339 -30.51 -39.07 24.19
C GLN A 339 -31.99 -39.39 23.94
N PRO A 340 -32.93 -38.47 24.30
CA PRO A 340 -34.38 -38.71 24.22
C PRO A 340 -34.86 -39.06 22.81
N LYS A 341 -34.24 -38.49 21.77
CA LYS A 341 -34.53 -38.82 20.37
C LYS A 341 -34.22 -40.28 20.02
N LEU A 342 -33.03 -40.75 20.39
CA LEU A 342 -32.61 -42.13 20.10
C LEU A 342 -33.47 -43.11 20.88
N LYS A 343 -33.75 -42.80 22.15
CA LYS A 343 -34.64 -43.56 23.03
C LYS A 343 -36.05 -43.70 22.45
N ALA A 344 -36.63 -42.61 21.96
CA ALA A 344 -37.93 -42.62 21.28
C ALA A 344 -37.93 -43.50 20.02
N GLN A 345 -36.88 -43.40 19.20
CA GLN A 345 -36.74 -44.20 17.98
C GLN A 345 -36.62 -45.71 18.26
N LEU A 346 -35.82 -46.09 19.25
CA LEU A 346 -35.66 -47.50 19.65
C LEU A 346 -36.97 -48.06 20.25
N LEU A 347 -37.64 -47.30 21.11
CA LEU A 347 -38.94 -47.68 21.68
C LEU A 347 -40.02 -47.86 20.62
N ALA A 348 -40.09 -46.96 19.63
CA ALA A 348 -41.01 -47.09 18.50
C ALA A 348 -40.70 -48.36 17.66
N THR A 349 -39.42 -48.66 17.45
CA THR A 349 -38.98 -49.86 16.71
C THR A 349 -39.34 -51.14 17.46
N ILE A 350 -39.13 -51.18 18.78
CA ILE A 350 -39.52 -52.32 19.63
C ILE A 350 -41.04 -52.49 19.61
N ALA A 351 -41.79 -51.40 19.71
CA ALA A 351 -43.24 -51.46 19.68
C ALA A 351 -43.78 -51.99 18.34
N GLU A 352 -43.18 -51.60 17.21
CA GLU A 352 -43.53 -52.14 15.89
C GLU A 352 -43.28 -53.66 15.81
N ALA A 353 -42.16 -54.13 16.38
CA ALA A 353 -41.87 -55.57 16.48
C ALA A 353 -42.89 -56.29 17.39
N GLN A 354 -43.27 -55.69 18.52
CA GLN A 354 -44.28 -56.22 19.43
C GLN A 354 -45.67 -56.30 18.79
N LEU A 355 -46.09 -55.28 18.03
CA LEU A 355 -47.34 -55.31 17.25
C LEU A 355 -47.35 -56.44 16.23
N SER A 356 -46.22 -56.69 15.56
CA SER A 356 -46.08 -57.78 14.59
C SER A 356 -46.22 -59.17 15.24
N LEU A 357 -45.90 -59.29 16.53
CA LEU A 357 -46.05 -60.50 17.34
C LEU A 357 -47.40 -60.58 18.08
N SER A 358 -48.35 -59.65 17.82
CA SER A 358 -49.63 -59.53 18.54
C SER A 358 -49.50 -59.24 20.04
N LEU A 359 -48.39 -58.66 20.50
CA LEU A 359 -48.14 -58.22 21.87
C LEU A 359 -48.62 -56.77 22.06
N VAL A 360 -49.94 -56.60 21.98
CA VAL A 360 -50.58 -55.27 21.89
C VAL A 360 -50.40 -54.43 23.17
N PRO A 361 -50.58 -54.96 24.40
CA PRO A 361 -50.42 -54.16 25.63
C PRO A 361 -49.01 -53.57 25.80
N GLU A 362 -47.98 -54.36 25.51
CA GLU A 362 -46.57 -53.97 25.63
C GLU A 362 -46.19 -52.94 24.55
N ALA A 363 -46.67 -53.15 23.32
CA ALA A 363 -46.50 -52.19 22.24
C ALA A 363 -47.15 -50.84 22.58
N LEU A 364 -48.33 -50.84 23.19
CA LEU A 364 -49.01 -49.61 23.60
C LEU A 364 -48.22 -48.84 24.66
N LYS A 365 -47.66 -49.54 25.64
CA LYS A 365 -46.77 -48.93 26.63
C LYS A 365 -45.58 -48.25 25.95
N ASN A 366 -44.89 -48.96 25.07
CA ASN A 366 -43.66 -48.48 24.43
C ASN A 366 -43.90 -47.35 23.42
N THR A 367 -45.00 -47.41 22.65
CA THR A 367 -45.38 -46.31 21.74
C THR A 367 -45.74 -45.02 22.50
N ARG A 368 -46.40 -45.12 23.66
CA ARG A 368 -46.65 -43.95 24.52
C ARG A 368 -45.35 -43.33 25.02
N LEU A 369 -44.42 -44.16 25.50
CA LEU A 369 -43.10 -43.69 25.92
C LEU A 369 -42.33 -43.07 24.74
N ALA A 370 -42.39 -43.67 23.54
CA ALA A 370 -41.77 -43.11 22.35
C ALA A 370 -42.30 -41.71 22.00
N VAL A 371 -43.62 -41.47 22.13
CA VAL A 371 -44.19 -40.13 21.94
C VAL A 371 -43.73 -39.14 23.01
N VAL A 372 -43.65 -39.57 24.28
CA VAL A 372 -43.18 -38.71 25.38
C VAL A 372 -41.73 -38.29 25.16
N PHE A 373 -40.81 -39.24 25.00
CA PHE A 373 -39.39 -38.95 24.76
C PHE A 373 -39.16 -38.25 23.42
N GLY A 374 -40.01 -38.52 22.43
CA GLY A 374 -40.00 -37.83 21.16
C GLY A 374 -40.32 -36.35 21.30
N ASN A 375 -41.37 -36.00 22.05
CA ASN A 375 -41.73 -34.61 22.34
C ASN A 375 -40.63 -33.90 23.16
N GLU A 376 -40.01 -34.59 24.12
CA GLU A 376 -38.87 -34.05 24.89
C GLU A 376 -37.65 -33.74 24.01
N SER A 377 -37.47 -34.48 22.91
CA SER A 377 -36.36 -34.25 21.98
C SER A 377 -36.52 -33.00 21.11
N GLY A 378 -37.73 -32.45 21.01
CA GLY A 378 -38.04 -31.29 20.15
C GLY A 378 -37.97 -31.56 18.64
N ASP A 379 -37.83 -32.82 18.23
CA ASP A 379 -37.74 -33.21 16.82
C ASP A 379 -39.13 -33.36 16.21
N GLU A 380 -39.62 -32.26 15.63
CA GLU A 380 -40.93 -32.23 14.99
C GLU A 380 -41.01 -33.09 13.72
N ASP A 381 -39.89 -33.37 13.06
CA ASP A 381 -39.85 -34.16 11.82
C ASP A 381 -40.06 -35.65 12.11
N ALA A 382 -39.65 -36.13 13.29
CA ALA A 382 -39.90 -37.49 13.73
C ALA A 382 -41.27 -37.70 14.41
N CYS A 383 -42.04 -36.63 14.65
CA CYS A 383 -43.37 -36.69 15.28
C CYS A 383 -44.29 -37.69 14.56
N PHE A 384 -44.29 -37.66 13.23
CA PHE A 384 -45.14 -38.52 12.42
C PHE A 384 -44.89 -40.01 12.70
N VAL A 385 -43.62 -40.41 12.81
CA VAL A 385 -43.23 -41.81 13.05
C VAL A 385 -43.75 -42.33 14.39
N TRP A 386 -43.64 -41.53 15.45
CA TRP A 386 -44.08 -41.93 16.79
C TRP A 386 -45.60 -41.95 16.91
N GLN A 387 -46.29 -40.93 16.39
CA GLN A 387 -47.75 -40.88 16.36
C GLN A 387 -48.35 -42.01 15.51
N LYS A 388 -47.70 -42.37 14.39
CA LYS A 388 -48.10 -43.50 13.54
C LYS A 388 -48.06 -44.80 14.31
N SER A 389 -46.97 -45.03 15.04
CA SER A 389 -46.79 -46.22 15.86
C SER A 389 -47.88 -46.31 16.94
N LEU A 390 -48.15 -45.19 17.64
CA LEU A 390 -49.19 -45.11 18.68
C LEU A 390 -50.60 -45.36 18.13
N ALA A 391 -50.95 -44.73 17.01
CA ALA A 391 -52.24 -44.92 16.35
C ALA A 391 -52.46 -46.38 15.90
N ARG A 392 -51.41 -47.06 15.42
CA ARG A 392 -51.46 -48.49 15.09
C ARG A 392 -51.67 -49.36 16.32
N ALA A 393 -51.01 -49.05 17.44
CA ALA A 393 -51.17 -49.80 18.69
C ALA A 393 -52.59 -49.69 19.25
N HIS A 394 -53.17 -48.47 19.28
CA HIS A 394 -54.56 -48.26 19.71
C HIS A 394 -55.57 -48.97 18.81
N LEU A 395 -55.35 -48.96 17.50
CA LEU A 395 -56.21 -49.64 16.54
C LEU A 395 -56.19 -51.17 16.72
N ALA A 396 -55.01 -51.74 17.01
CA ALA A 396 -54.87 -53.17 17.29
C ALA A 396 -55.63 -53.61 18.56
N GLU A 397 -55.70 -52.74 19.57
CA GLU A 397 -56.45 -52.97 20.82
C GLU A 397 -57.96 -52.67 20.69
N ARG A 398 -58.42 -52.20 19.51
CA ARG A 398 -59.79 -51.73 19.25
C ARG A 398 -60.25 -50.57 20.14
N LYS A 399 -59.33 -49.75 20.66
CA LYS A 399 -59.66 -48.50 21.36
C LYS A 399 -59.94 -47.40 20.35
N LEU A 400 -61.16 -47.38 19.82
CA LEU A 400 -61.54 -46.50 18.71
C LEU A 400 -61.39 -45.00 19.05
N ASP A 401 -61.77 -44.58 20.25
CA ASP A 401 -61.66 -43.16 20.66
C ASP A 401 -60.19 -42.70 20.76
N ASP A 402 -59.33 -43.52 21.38
CA ASP A 402 -57.89 -43.23 21.47
C ASP A 402 -57.21 -43.28 20.09
N THR A 403 -57.66 -44.20 19.21
CA THR A 403 -57.17 -44.29 17.83
C THR A 403 -57.49 -43.01 17.06
N LEU A 404 -58.70 -42.47 17.24
CA LEU A 404 -59.12 -41.23 16.62
C LEU A 404 -58.25 -40.05 17.08
N LEU A 405 -57.98 -39.95 18.38
CA LEU A 405 -57.10 -38.92 18.93
C LEU A 405 -55.67 -39.01 18.39
N ALA A 406 -55.11 -40.22 18.32
CA ALA A 406 -53.78 -40.45 17.76
C ALA A 406 -53.73 -40.14 16.25
N LEU A 407 -54.80 -40.42 15.50
CA LEU A 407 -54.92 -40.06 14.08
C LEU A 407 -55.00 -38.54 13.89
N ASP A 408 -55.73 -37.82 14.74
CA ASP A 408 -55.82 -36.36 14.66
C ASP A 408 -54.44 -35.72 14.90
N ASN A 409 -53.67 -36.24 15.88
CA ASN A 409 -52.29 -35.82 16.10
C ASN A 409 -51.37 -36.19 14.93
N LEU A 410 -51.53 -37.40 14.38
CA LEU A 410 -50.76 -37.87 13.22
C LEU A 410 -50.99 -36.97 11.99
N SER A 411 -52.23 -36.54 11.76
CA SER A 411 -52.57 -35.64 10.65
C SER A 411 -51.87 -34.29 10.73
N ARG A 412 -51.62 -33.79 11.96
CA ARG A 412 -50.90 -32.53 12.19
C ARG A 412 -49.40 -32.66 11.99
N CYS A 413 -48.86 -33.88 12.08
CA CYS A 413 -47.45 -34.15 11.91
C CYS A 413 -47.07 -34.59 10.49
N ALA A 414 -48.02 -34.82 9.59
CA ALA A 414 -47.75 -35.17 8.19
C ALA A 414 -47.22 -33.94 7.43
N ARG A 415 -46.04 -34.07 6.81
CA ARG A 415 -45.33 -32.97 6.13
C ARG A 415 -45.03 -33.25 4.65
N ASN A 416 -45.20 -34.49 4.19
CA ASN A 416 -44.96 -34.88 2.80
C ASN A 416 -46.03 -35.87 2.29
N GLY A 417 -46.06 -36.11 0.97
CA GLY A 417 -47.10 -36.93 0.33
C GLY A 417 -47.08 -38.41 0.77
N ASP A 418 -45.93 -38.97 1.11
CA ASP A 418 -45.83 -40.35 1.61
C ASP A 418 -46.46 -40.48 3.01
N GLU A 419 -46.22 -39.50 3.89
CA GLU A 419 -46.82 -39.41 5.22
C GLU A 419 -48.34 -39.17 5.15
N GLU A 420 -48.80 -38.30 4.25
CA GLU A 420 -50.23 -38.11 4.01
C GLU A 420 -50.91 -39.41 3.54
N LEU A 421 -50.24 -40.19 2.70
CA LEU A 421 -50.72 -41.49 2.24
C LEU A 421 -50.79 -42.51 3.39
N GLU A 422 -49.74 -42.60 4.22
CA GLU A 422 -49.72 -43.49 5.38
C GLU A 422 -50.81 -43.12 6.40
N TYR A 423 -51.03 -41.83 6.64
CA TYR A 423 -52.14 -41.34 7.47
C TYR A 423 -53.49 -41.77 6.88
N ALA A 424 -53.72 -41.56 5.58
CA ALA A 424 -54.97 -41.93 4.92
C ALA A 424 -55.24 -43.44 5.00
N LEU A 425 -54.21 -44.28 4.84
CA LEU A 425 -54.33 -45.73 5.01
C LEU A 425 -54.73 -46.11 6.43
N LEU A 426 -54.12 -45.49 7.44
CA LEU A 426 -54.45 -45.78 8.84
C LEU A 426 -55.85 -45.29 9.21
N ARG A 427 -56.28 -44.14 8.67
CA ARG A 427 -57.65 -43.63 8.80
C ARG A 427 -58.70 -44.55 8.16
N CYS A 428 -58.40 -45.12 6.99
CA CYS A 428 -59.25 -46.15 6.37
C CYS A 428 -59.37 -47.39 7.26
N ARG A 429 -58.27 -47.89 7.85
CA ARG A 429 -58.33 -49.04 8.76
C ARG A 429 -59.19 -48.75 10.00
N TYR A 430 -59.11 -47.53 10.54
CA TYR A 430 -59.96 -47.07 11.63
C TYR A 430 -61.46 -47.05 11.25
N LEU A 431 -61.83 -46.46 10.12
CA LEU A 431 -63.22 -46.41 9.64
C LEU A 431 -63.81 -47.81 9.42
N ASN A 432 -62.99 -48.73 8.92
CA ASN A 432 -63.37 -50.14 8.78
C ASN A 432 -63.62 -50.80 10.15
N ALA A 433 -62.72 -50.59 11.12
CA ALA A 433 -62.85 -51.15 12.47
C ALA A 433 -64.07 -50.61 13.24
N ARG A 434 -64.52 -49.39 12.94
CA ARG A 434 -65.72 -48.76 13.53
C ARG A 434 -67.04 -49.23 12.89
N GLY A 435 -66.99 -49.95 11.77
CA GLY A 435 -68.19 -50.41 11.05
C GLY A 435 -68.84 -49.36 10.14
N GLY A 436 -68.14 -48.26 9.83
CA GLY A 436 -68.64 -47.15 8.99
C GLY A 436 -68.48 -47.42 7.49
N GLY A 437 -69.13 -48.47 6.95
CA GLY A 437 -68.97 -48.89 5.55
C GLY A 437 -69.14 -47.78 4.48
N PRO A 438 -70.21 -46.97 4.53
CA PRO A 438 -70.41 -45.86 3.59
C PRO A 438 -69.38 -44.73 3.74
N GLU A 439 -69.00 -44.39 4.97
CA GLU A 439 -68.00 -43.35 5.28
C GLU A 439 -66.59 -43.77 4.84
N LEU A 440 -66.26 -45.06 5.00
CA LEU A 440 -65.01 -45.65 4.51
C LEU A 440 -64.89 -45.53 3.00
N LEU A 441 -65.94 -45.91 2.26
CA LEU A 441 -65.95 -45.85 0.79
C LEU A 441 -65.83 -44.42 0.28
N ASP A 442 -66.55 -43.47 0.89
CA ASP A 442 -66.46 -42.06 0.54
C ASP A 442 -65.06 -41.50 0.81
N TYR A 443 -64.53 -41.71 2.02
CA TYR A 443 -63.20 -41.23 2.42
C TYR A 443 -62.07 -41.84 1.59
N ALA A 444 -62.08 -43.16 1.37
CA ALA A 444 -61.10 -43.86 0.55
C ALA A 444 -61.13 -43.35 -0.90
N SER A 445 -62.33 -43.10 -1.45
CA SER A 445 -62.48 -42.62 -2.83
C SER A 445 -61.98 -41.19 -3.06
N ARG A 446 -61.99 -40.34 -2.03
CA ARG A 446 -61.50 -38.95 -2.09
C ARG A 446 -60.00 -38.85 -1.79
N SER A 447 -59.53 -39.59 -0.79
CA SER A 447 -58.16 -39.45 -0.26
C SER A 447 -57.14 -40.26 -1.07
N LEU A 448 -57.46 -41.48 -1.50
CA LEU A 448 -56.52 -42.33 -2.25
C LEU A 448 -56.49 -42.05 -3.76
N ARG A 449 -57.37 -41.19 -4.28
CA ARG A 449 -57.32 -40.72 -5.68
C ARG A 449 -56.28 -39.64 -5.93
N ARG A 450 -55.81 -38.96 -4.87
CA ARG A 450 -54.91 -37.81 -4.99
C ARG A 450 -53.46 -38.23 -5.29
N ASP A 451 -53.03 -39.42 -4.86
CA ASP A 451 -51.61 -39.85 -4.91
C ASP A 451 -51.31 -41.28 -5.41
N LEU A 452 -52.27 -42.04 -5.97
CA LEU A 452 -52.03 -43.40 -6.48
C LEU A 452 -52.60 -43.63 -7.89
N PRO A 453 -51.77 -43.66 -8.96
CA PRO A 453 -52.25 -44.08 -10.28
C PRO A 453 -52.28 -45.61 -10.52
N VAL A 454 -51.75 -46.51 -9.65
CA VAL A 454 -51.46 -47.89 -10.13
C VAL A 454 -51.85 -49.11 -9.27
N PHE A 455 -52.02 -49.09 -7.93
CA PHE A 455 -51.96 -50.38 -7.17
C PHE A 455 -53.23 -51.00 -6.53
N PHE A 456 -54.43 -50.40 -6.60
CA PHE A 456 -55.65 -51.02 -6.01
C PHE A 456 -56.84 -51.09 -6.98
N GLY A 457 -56.64 -51.78 -8.12
CA GLY A 457 -57.72 -52.12 -9.07
C GLY A 457 -58.77 -53.15 -8.58
N PRO A 458 -58.46 -54.18 -7.77
CA PRO A 458 -59.45 -55.26 -7.54
C PRO A 458 -60.33 -55.13 -6.28
N LEU A 459 -59.99 -54.30 -5.29
CA LEU A 459 -60.76 -54.22 -4.02
C LEU A 459 -61.99 -53.29 -4.12
N ILE A 460 -61.99 -52.34 -5.06
CA ILE A 460 -63.10 -51.39 -5.25
C ILE A 460 -64.23 -51.99 -6.10
N THR A 461 -64.01 -53.11 -6.80
CA THR A 461 -65.01 -53.73 -7.67
C THR A 461 -65.91 -54.76 -6.99
N TRP A 462 -65.60 -55.23 -5.77
CA TRP A 462 -66.45 -56.23 -5.10
C TRP A 462 -67.64 -55.63 -4.34
N GLY A 463 -67.54 -54.40 -3.83
CA GLY A 463 -68.64 -53.72 -3.12
C GLY A 463 -69.76 -53.17 -4.01
N ARG A 464 -69.60 -53.17 -5.34
CA ARG A 464 -70.63 -52.71 -6.29
C ARG A 464 -71.48 -53.83 -6.91
N ARG A 465 -71.32 -55.08 -6.46
CA ARG A 465 -72.11 -56.23 -6.96
C ARG A 465 -72.92 -56.99 -5.91
N VAL A 466 -72.92 -56.57 -4.64
CA VAL A 466 -73.83 -57.12 -3.62
C VAL A 466 -74.45 -55.95 -2.86
N GLY A 467 -75.50 -55.40 -3.46
CA GLY A 467 -76.40 -54.37 -2.92
C GLY A 467 -77.68 -54.43 -3.72
#